data_AF-Q8KSF5-F1
#
_entry.id   AF-Q8KSF5-F1
#
_cell.length_a   1.000
_cell.length_b   1.000
_cell.length_c   1.000
_cell.angle_alpha   90.00
_cell.angle_beta   90.00
_cell.angle_gamma   90.00
#
_symmetry.space_group_name_H-M   'P 1'
#
loop_
_entity.id
_entity.type
_entity.pdbx_description
1 polymer ?
#
loop_
_entity_poly.entity_id
_entity_poly.type
_entity_poly.pdbx_seq_one_letter_code
_entity_poly.pdbx_strand_id
1 'polypeptide(L)' 'VAAIKEFFGTSQLSQFMDQNNPLSGLTCKRRLSALGPGGL' A
#
# COMPACT_ATOMS: atom_id res chain seq x y z
N VAL A 1 1.73 -20.30 1.35
CA VAL A 1 0.37 -19.69 1.33
C VAL A 1 0.22 -18.59 2.39
N ALA A 2 0.70 -18.77 3.62
CA ALA A 2 0.57 -17.77 4.69
C ALA A 2 1.19 -16.39 4.36
N ALA A 3 2.41 -16.35 3.81
CA ALA A 3 3.14 -15.10 3.56
C ALA A 3 2.40 -14.12 2.61
N ILE A 4 1.74 -14.63 1.56
CA ILE A 4 0.98 -13.79 0.61
C ILE A 4 -0.25 -13.20 1.30
N LYS A 5 -0.96 -14.01 2.10
CA LYS A 5 -2.14 -13.57 2.85
C LYS A 5 -1.78 -12.52 3.89
N GLU A 6 -0.66 -12.69 4.58
CA GLU A 6 -0.18 -11.75 5.59
C GLU A 6 0.24 -10.41 4.97
N PHE A 7 0.92 -10.46 3.82
CA PHE A 7 1.31 -9.27 3.07
C PHE A 7 0.09 -8.43 2.65
N PHE A 8 -0.88 -9.02 1.96
CA PHE A 8 -2.06 -8.26 1.50
C PHE A 8 -3.10 -8.00 2.60
N GLY A 9 -3.04 -8.73 3.71
CA GLY A 9 -3.98 -8.56 4.82
C GLY A 9 -3.56 -7.50 5.84
N THR A 10 -2.25 -7.33 6.06
CA THR A 10 -1.74 -6.51 7.19
C THR A 10 -0.48 -5.70 6.90
N SER A 11 0.12 -5.82 5.71
CA SER A 11 1.36 -5.07 5.41
C SER A 11 1.10 -3.57 5.38
N GLN A 12 2.03 -2.81 5.96
CA GLN A 12 2.03 -1.34 5.91
C GLN A 12 2.08 -0.78 4.48
N LEU A 13 2.62 -1.56 3.54
CA LEU A 13 2.67 -1.22 2.11
C LEU A 13 1.36 -1.57 1.38
N SER A 14 0.50 -2.40 1.98
CA SER A 14 -0.82 -2.76 1.45
C SER A 14 -1.89 -1.88 2.10
N GLN A 15 -2.00 -0.65 1.60
CA GLN A 15 -2.93 0.35 2.13
C GLN A 15 -4.30 0.28 1.46
N PHE A 16 -5.34 0.68 2.21
CA PHE A 16 -6.65 0.89 1.62
C PHE A 16 -6.57 2.01 0.57
N MET A 17 -7.22 1.79 -0.57
CA MET A 17 -7.12 2.71 -1.69
C MET A 17 -7.91 4.00 -1.40
N ASP A 18 -7.26 5.14 -1.55
CA ASP A 18 -7.95 6.43 -1.56
C ASP A 18 -8.67 6.62 -2.90
N GLN A 19 -9.99 6.74 -2.85
CA GLN A 19 -10.87 6.85 -4.02
C GLN A 19 -11.83 8.04 -3.93
N ASN A 20 -11.50 9.07 -3.14
CA ASN A 20 -12.38 10.22 -2.99
C ASN A 20 -12.61 10.97 -4.32
N ASN A 21 -11.65 10.88 -5.25
CA ASN A 21 -11.76 11.34 -6.63
C ASN A 21 -10.79 10.59 -7.57
N PRO A 22 -10.94 10.67 -8.91
CA PRO A 22 -10.07 9.96 -9.85
C PRO A 22 -8.57 10.28 -9.69
N LEU A 23 -8.21 11.50 -9.28
CA LEU A 23 -6.81 11.91 -9.07
C LEU A 23 -6.23 11.30 -7.79
N SER A 24 -7.02 11.18 -6.72
CA SER A 24 -6.60 10.55 -5.46
C SER A 24 -6.21 9.09 -5.67
N GLY A 25 -7.01 8.32 -6.43
CA GLY A 25 -6.70 6.93 -6.74
C GLY A 25 -5.46 6.79 -7.63
N LEU A 26 -5.26 7.71 -8.57
CA LEU A 26 -4.06 7.74 -9.42
C LEU A 26 -2.80 8.06 -8.61
N THR A 27 -2.91 9.00 -7.67
CA THR A 27 -1.81 9.40 -6.79
C THR A 27 -1.45 8.28 -5.82
N CYS A 28 -2.44 7.64 -5.18
CA CYS A 28 -2.24 6.53 -4.26
C CYS A 28 -1.52 5.35 -4.93
N LYS A 29 -1.91 5.00 -6.17
CA LYS A 29 -1.28 3.91 -6.93
C LYS A 29 0.16 4.22 -7.37
N ARG A 30 0.53 5.50 -7.48
CA ARG A 30 1.86 5.96 -7.90
C ARG A 30 2.75 6.41 -6.73
N ARG A 31 2.25 6.33 -5.49
CA ARG A 31 2.99 6.75 -4.30
C ARG A 31 4.15 5.78 -4.02
N LEU A 32 5.34 6.33 -3.88
CA LEU A 32 6.53 5.60 -3.42
C LEU A 32 6.71 5.85 -1.91
N SER A 33 6.95 4.79 -1.13
CA SER A 33 7.26 4.88 0.31
C SER A 33 8.65 4.32 0.58
N ALA A 34 9.49 5.09 1.28
CA ALA A 34 10.74 4.60 1.85
C ALA A 34 10.53 3.95 3.23
N LEU A 35 9.34 4.12 3.81
CA LEU A 35 8.95 3.60 5.11
C LEU A 35 8.25 2.24 4.93
N GLY A 36 8.65 1.26 5.75
CA GLY A 36 8.13 -0.11 5.75
C GLY A 36 9.08 -1.08 6.45
N PRO A 37 8.74 -2.38 6.53
CA PRO A 37 9.61 -3.40 7.12
C PRO A 37 10.94 -3.49 6.35
N GLY A 38 12.05 -3.12 7.00
CA GLY A 38 13.39 -3.05 6.37
C GLY A 38 13.63 -1.80 5.51
N GLY A 39 12.81 -0.75 5.67
CA GLY A 39 13.00 0.56 5.04
C GLY A 39 14.14 1.38 5.66
N LEU A 40 14.29 2.60 5.16
CA LEU A 40 15.29 3.57 5.66
C LEU A 40 15.08 3.94 7.13
#